data_AF-A0A6M0A043-F1
#
_entry.id   AF-A0A6M0A043-F1
#
_cell.length_a   1.000
_cell.length_b   1.000
_cell.length_c   1.000
_cell.angle_alpha   90.00
_cell.angle_beta   90.00
_cell.angle_gamma   90.00
#
_symmetry.space_group_name_H-M   'P 1'
#
loop_
_entity.id
_entity.type
_entity.pdbx_description
1 polymer ?
#
loop_
_entity_poly.entity_id
_entity_poly.type
_entity_poly.pdbx_seq_one_letter_code
_entity_poly.pdbx_strand_id
1 'polypeptide(L)'
;MKLEDYFNFLAPNDIRLKGTRIGIETILYDFIYRSKTPEEIFQTYSSLTLEQVYATILYDLHNQESVNQYIADWLEWGRKMQE
;
A
#
# COMPACT_ATOMS: atom_id res chain seq x y z
N MET A 1 2.82 18.71 5.56
CA MET A 1 2.92 17.62 4.59
C MET A 1 1.54 16.99 4.47
N LYS A 2 1.01 16.79 3.26
CA LYS A 2 -0.24 16.04 3.04
C LYS A 2 0.13 14.64 2.56
N LEU A 3 -0.41 13.60 3.18
CA LEU A 3 -0.06 12.21 2.83
C LEU A 3 -0.56 11.86 1.43
N GLU A 4 -1.67 12.46 1.03
CA GLU A 4 -2.29 12.32 -0.27
C GLU A 4 -1.34 12.75 -1.41
N ASP A 5 -0.34 13.59 -1.13
CA ASP A 5 0.65 14.00 -2.12
C ASP A 5 1.59 12.85 -2.53
N TYR A 6 1.65 11.73 -1.81
CA TYR A 6 2.43 10.54 -2.17
C TYR A 6 1.64 9.55 -3.04
N PHE A 7 0.34 9.75 -3.22
CA PHE A 7 -0.55 8.79 -3.87
C PHE A 7 -1.24 9.35 -5.13
N ASN A 8 -1.66 8.44 -6.00
CA ASN A 8 -2.59 8.64 -7.10
C ASN A 8 -3.83 7.77 -6.82
N PHE A 9 -4.96 8.40 -6.56
CA PHE A 9 -6.24 7.73 -6.37
C PHE A 9 -6.90 7.54 -7.74
N LEU A 10 -6.78 6.34 -8.32
CA LEU A 10 -7.32 6.04 -9.64
C LEU A 10 -8.77 5.54 -9.56
N ALA A 11 -9.08 4.79 -8.50
CA ALA A 11 -10.42 4.30 -8.16
C ALA A 11 -10.49 4.02 -6.64
N PRO A 12 -11.69 3.78 -6.07
CA PRO A 12 -11.82 3.43 -4.65
C PRO A 12 -10.99 2.20 -4.22
N ASN A 13 -10.77 1.26 -5.16
CA ASN A 13 -9.98 0.05 -4.97
C ASN A 13 -8.63 0.07 -5.74
N ASP A 14 -8.19 1.24 -6.22
CA ASP A 14 -6.92 1.39 -6.93
C ASP A 14 -6.23 2.69 -6.49
N ILE A 15 -5.31 2.54 -5.52
CA ILE A 15 -4.48 3.62 -5.00
C ILE A 15 -3.02 3.28 -5.29
N ARG A 16 -2.35 4.13 -6.09
CA ARG A 16 -0.96 3.93 -6.52
C ARG A 16 0.00 4.92 -5.86
N LEU A 17 1.23 4.50 -5.64
CA LEU A 17 2.32 5.38 -5.24
C LEU A 17 2.74 6.28 -6.40
N LYS A 18 2.81 7.60 -6.19
CA LYS A 18 3.15 8.58 -7.24
C LYS A 18 4.45 8.23 -7.95
N GLY A 19 4.45 8.39 -9.27
CA GLY A 19 5.61 8.07 -10.11
C GLY A 19 5.85 6.57 -10.31
N THR A 20 5.00 5.69 -9.76
CA THR A 20 5.13 4.24 -9.88
C THR A 20 3.81 3.58 -10.27
N ARG A 21 3.86 2.27 -10.58
CA ARG A 21 2.68 1.41 -10.77
C ARG A 21 2.38 0.57 -9.54
N ILE A 22 3.14 0.75 -8.45
CA ILE A 22 2.99 -0.03 -7.22
C ILE A 22 1.78 0.50 -6.48
N GLY A 23 0.84 -0.39 -6.16
CA GLY A 23 -0.31 -0.04 -5.33
C GLY A 23 0.03 -0.10 -3.85
N ILE A 24 -0.72 0.64 -3.03
CA ILE A 24 -0.50 0.67 -1.58
C ILE A 24 -0.67 -0.72 -0.94
N GLU A 25 -1.49 -1.60 -1.54
CA GLU A 25 -1.67 -2.98 -1.13
C GLU A 25 -0.35 -3.75 -1.03
N THR A 26 0.63 -3.41 -1.88
CA THR A 26 1.92 -4.09 -1.90
C THR A 26 2.71 -3.80 -0.62
N ILE A 27 2.72 -2.53 -0.18
CA ILE A 27 3.43 -2.08 1.02
C ILE A 27 2.74 -2.60 2.26
N LEU A 28 1.41 -2.44 2.31
CA LEU A 28 0.60 -2.87 3.44
C LEU A 28 0.65 -4.39 3.59
N TYR A 29 0.64 -5.15 2.49
CA TYR A 29 0.74 -6.59 2.58
C TYR A 29 2.07 -7.05 3.18
N ASP A 30 3.18 -6.49 2.69
CA ASP A 30 4.52 -6.82 3.20
C ASP A 30 4.71 -6.35 4.66
N PHE A 31 4.15 -5.21 5.05
CA PHE A 31 4.23 -4.70 6.41
C PHE A 31 3.36 -5.51 7.39
N ILE A 32 2.08 -5.71 7.08
CA ILE A 32 1.09 -6.31 7.98
C ILE A 32 1.21 -7.83 8.04
N TYR A 33 1.36 -8.50 6.88
CA TYR A 33 1.29 -9.97 6.81
C TYR A 33 2.65 -10.64 6.71
N ARG A 34 3.68 -9.93 6.24
CA ARG A 34 5.05 -10.47 6.20
C ARG A 34 5.97 -9.90 7.27
N SER A 35 5.48 -9.00 8.11
CA SER A 35 6.23 -8.39 9.21
C SER A 35 7.54 -7.73 8.77
N LYS A 36 7.62 -7.26 7.52
CA LYS A 36 8.80 -6.56 7.02
C LYS A 36 8.87 -5.16 7.61
N THR A 37 10.08 -4.68 7.90
CA THR A 37 10.25 -3.26 8.25
C THR A 37 10.11 -2.37 7.01
N PRO A 38 9.82 -1.06 7.18
CA PRO A 38 9.80 -0.11 6.07
C PRO A 38 11.08 -0.12 5.22
N GLU A 39 12.24 -0.29 5.85
CA GLU A 39 13.53 -0.37 5.17
C GLU A 39 13.68 -1.65 4.35
N GLU A 40 13.22 -2.80 4.87
CA GLU A 40 13.23 -4.06 4.11
C GLU A 40 12.28 -3.99 2.90
N ILE A 41 11.13 -3.33 3.05
CA ILE A 41 10.20 -3.07 1.95
C ILE A 41 10.86 -2.16 0.91
N PHE A 42 11.46 -1.05 1.33
CA PHE A 42 12.19 -0.15 0.45
C PHE A 42 13.32 -0.85 -0.32
N GLN A 43 14.07 -1.74 0.33
CA GLN A 43 15.11 -2.54 -0.33
C GLN A 43 14.55 -3.53 -1.37
N THR A 44 13.30 -3.95 -1.22
CA THR A 44 12.62 -4.85 -2.16
C THR A 44 12.22 -4.11 -3.45
N TYR A 45 11.84 -2.83 -3.36
CA TYR A 45 11.25 -2.07 -4.47
C TYR A 45 12.07 -0.83 -4.83
N SER A 46 13.00 -1.00 -5.79
CA SER A 46 13.93 0.06 -6.21
C SER A 46 13.31 1.32 -6.80
N SER A 47 12.04 1.26 -7.23
CA SER A 47 11.30 2.42 -7.75
C SER A 47 10.64 3.28 -6.66
N LEU A 48 10.66 2.84 -5.40
CA LEU A 48 10.06 3.55 -4.28
C LEU A 48 11.09 4.39 -3.55
N THR A 49 10.64 5.46 -2.91
CA THR A 49 11.42 6.11 -1.86
C THR A 49 11.04 5.55 -0.49
N LEU A 50 11.96 5.60 0.47
CA LEU A 50 11.67 5.21 1.85
C LEU A 50 10.52 6.07 2.44
N GLU A 51 10.46 7.34 2.05
CA GLU A 51 9.40 8.26 2.44
C GLU A 51 8.02 7.81 1.93
N GLN A 52 7.92 7.29 0.71
CA GLN A 52 6.68 6.71 0.18
C GLN A 52 6.22 5.49 0.97
N VAL A 53 7.15 4.64 1.41
CA VAL A 53 6.85 3.47 2.25
C VAL A 53 6.27 3.93 3.59
N TYR A 54 6.95 4.86 4.27
CA TYR A 54 6.44 5.42 5.53
C TYR A 54 5.13 6.18 5.37
N ALA A 55 4.96 6.96 4.31
CA ALA A 55 3.71 7.66 4.04
C ALA A 55 2.55 6.67 3.87
N THR A 56 2.77 5.52 3.23
CA THR A 56 1.76 4.47 3.08
C THR A 56 1.34 3.89 4.42
N ILE A 57 2.32 3.57 5.29
CA ILE A 57 2.05 3.05 6.63
C ILE A 57 1.31 4.11 7.46
N LEU A 58 1.77 5.35 7.43
CA LEU A 58 1.11 6.43 8.17
C LEU A 58 -0.32 6.72 7.65
N TYR A 59 -0.54 6.59 6.33
CA TYR A 59 -1.86 6.72 5.73
C TYR A 59 -2.82 5.63 6.23
N ASP A 60 -2.36 4.38 6.34
CA ASP A 60 -3.11 3.27 6.96
C ASP A 60 -3.48 3.58 8.41
N LEU A 61 -2.53 4.03 9.23
CA LEU A 61 -2.82 4.41 10.62
C LEU A 61 -3.87 5.52 10.74
N HIS A 62 -3.89 6.49 9.81
CA HIS A 62 -4.89 7.56 9.82
C HIS A 62 -6.26 7.15 9.26
N ASN A 63 -6.32 6.14 8.39
CA ASN A 63 -7.52 5.76 7.63
C ASN A 63 -7.89 4.28 7.85
N GLN A 64 -7.60 3.78 9.05
CA GLN A 64 -7.53 2.35 9.35
C GLN A 64 -8.78 1.57 8.91
N GLU A 65 -9.99 2.09 9.15
CA GLU A 65 -11.24 1.44 8.74
C GLU A 65 -11.33 1.29 7.21
N SER A 66 -11.07 2.36 6.46
CA SER A 66 -11.12 2.35 5.00
C SER A 66 -10.02 1.48 4.39
N VAL A 67 -8.82 1.50 4.96
CA VAL A 67 -7.67 0.75 4.43
C VAL A 67 -7.78 -0.74 4.77
N ASN A 68 -8.33 -1.09 5.93
CA ASN A 68 -8.65 -2.48 6.28
C ASN A 68 -9.64 -3.09 5.26
N GLN A 69 -10.70 -2.34 4.90
CA GLN A 69 -11.65 -2.81 3.89
C GLN A 69 -10.97 -2.96 2.52
N TYR A 70 -10.18 -1.97 2.11
CA TYR A 70 -9.42 -2.01 0.85
C TYR A 70 -8.54 -3.26 0.74
N ILE A 71 -7.78 -3.58 1.79
CA ILE A 71 -6.89 -4.75 1.85
C ILE A 71 -7.71 -6.05 1.81
N ALA A 72 -8.82 -6.12 2.56
CA ALA A 72 -9.69 -7.29 2.59
C ALA A 72 -10.28 -7.59 1.20
N ASP A 73 -10.78 -6.56 0.51
CA ASP A 73 -11.33 -6.68 -0.85
C ASP A 73 -10.26 -7.15 -1.84
N TRP A 74 -9.03 -6.62 -1.72
CA TRP A 74 -7.91 -7.02 -2.56
C TRP A 74 -7.52 -8.50 -2.35
N LEU A 75 -7.48 -8.96 -1.10
CA LEU A 75 -7.20 -10.36 -0.76
C LEU A 75 -8.32 -11.30 -1.27
N GLU A 76 -9.58 -10.92 -1.12
CA GLU A 76 -10.71 -11.72 -1.62
C GLU A 76 -10.69 -11.82 -3.15
N TRP A 77 -10.41 -10.71 -3.84
CA TRP A 77 -10.25 -10.71 -5.29
C TRP A 77 -9.10 -11.61 -5.73
N GLY A 78 -7.95 -11.54 -5.04
CA GLY A 78 -6.81 -12.42 -5.30
C GLY A 78 -7.17 -13.89 -5.14
N ARG A 79 -7.95 -14.25 -4.11
CA ARG A 79 -8.43 -15.63 -3.90
C ARG A 79 -9.33 -16.11 -5.04
N LYS A 80 -10.31 -15.30 -5.46
CA LYS A 80 -11.26 -15.66 -6.53
C LYS A 80 -10.60 -15.88 -7.89
N MET A 81 -9.48 -15.20 -8.16
CA MET A 81 -8.73 -15.35 -9.41
C MET A 81 -7.88 -16.62 -9.46
N GLN A 82 -7.69 -17.31 -8.33
CA GLN A 82 -6.97 -18.59 -8.24
C GLN A 82 -7.90 -19.81 -8.33
N GLU A 83 -9.22 -19.59 -8.31
CA GLU A 83 -10.28 -20.60 -8.48
C GLU A 83 -10.69 -20.72 -9.95
#